data_AF-A0A662JX56-F1
#
_entry.id   AF-A0A662JX56-F1
#
_cell.length_a   1.000
_cell.length_b   1.000
_cell.length_c   1.000
_cell.angle_alpha   90.00
_cell.angle_beta   90.00
_cell.angle_gamma   90.00
#
_symmetry.space_group_name_H-M   'P 1'
#
loop_
_entity.id
_entity.type
_entity.pdbx_description
1 polymer ?
#
loop_
_entity_poly.entity_id
_entity_poly.type
_entity_poly.pdbx_seq_one_letter_code
_entity_poly.pdbx_strand_id
1 'polypeptide(L)'
;MLSFNTLDDFDVKNKTVLLRVDFNLPLNKETLEILDDTRIKQALPTIRELMEKKAKTVVLAHQGRPGSWDFISLDKHAEVLSNLLGEPVFFVNDVYGEKAKEAIVSAEPGDVVMLDNVRKAPEEMEKKSAEEHAKSKMVINLAPLADLFVNDAFAAAHRKQCSLIGFTVVLPSCAGRLLEKELVTLGKLVSNPEKPSVFIFGGAKYSDVV
;
A
#
# COMPACT_ATOMS: atom_id res chain seq x y z
N MET A 1 0.55 14.22 -20.75
CA MET A 1 0.71 13.00 -19.93
C MET A 1 0.43 13.37 -18.49
N LEU A 2 -0.18 12.48 -17.71
CA LEU A 2 -0.23 12.65 -16.25
C LEU A 2 1.22 12.71 -15.76
N SER A 3 1.65 13.84 -15.18
CA SER A 3 2.98 13.92 -14.56
C SER A 3 2.84 13.51 -13.11
N PHE A 4 3.43 12.37 -12.75
CA PHE A 4 3.55 11.89 -11.39
C PHE A 4 4.95 11.28 -11.25
N ASN A 5 5.50 11.34 -10.04
CA ASN A 5 6.80 10.72 -9.80
C ASN A 5 6.65 9.20 -9.73
N THR A 6 7.67 8.50 -10.19
CA THR A 6 7.82 7.04 -10.18
C THR A 6 9.01 6.66 -9.30
N LEU A 7 9.23 5.36 -9.10
CA LEU A 7 10.43 4.87 -8.42
C LEU A 7 11.74 5.21 -9.15
N ASP A 8 11.69 5.55 -10.44
CA ASP A 8 12.88 5.91 -11.21
C ASP A 8 13.38 7.34 -10.90
N ASP A 9 12.54 8.16 -10.26
CA ASP A 9 12.87 9.53 -9.87
C ASP A 9 13.64 9.61 -8.53
N PHE A 10 13.85 8.48 -7.84
CA PHE A 10 14.43 8.44 -6.50
C PHE A 10 15.54 7.38 -6.36
N ASP A 11 16.60 7.73 -5.62
CA ASP A 11 17.55 6.75 -5.09
C ASP A 11 17.08 6.25 -3.71
N VAL A 12 16.72 4.97 -3.67
CA VAL A 12 16.16 4.31 -2.47
C VAL A 12 17.20 3.47 -1.72
N LYS A 13 18.46 3.44 -2.16
CA LYS A 13 19.48 2.59 -1.55
C LYS A 13 19.75 2.98 -0.10
N ASN A 14 19.65 2.01 0.81
CA ASN A 14 19.76 2.17 2.26
C ASN A 14 18.72 3.15 2.87
N LYS A 15 17.70 3.56 2.11
CA LYS A 15 16.65 4.47 2.56
C LYS A 15 15.48 3.69 3.13
N THR A 16 14.77 4.29 4.09
CA THR A 16 13.53 3.72 4.61
C THR A 16 12.36 4.18 3.75
N VAL A 17 11.63 3.22 3.18
CA VAL A 17 10.53 3.46 2.26
C VAL A 17 9.23 2.97 2.89
N LEU A 18 8.29 3.88 3.13
CA LEU A 18 6.91 3.51 3.47
C LEU A 18 6.18 3.11 2.19
N LEU A 19 5.83 1.83 2.06
CA LEU A 19 5.15 1.30 0.89
C LEU A 19 3.68 0.98 1.24
N ARG A 20 2.75 1.73 0.65
CA ARG A 20 1.31 1.48 0.81
C ARG A 20 0.79 0.53 -0.26
N VAL A 21 0.27 -0.63 0.12
CA VAL A 21 -0.28 -1.66 -0.78
C VAL A 21 -1.72 -2.04 -0.43
N ASP A 22 -2.46 -2.60 -1.39
CA ASP A 22 -3.81 -3.14 -1.14
C ASP A 22 -3.80 -4.65 -0.90
N PHE A 23 -3.61 -5.07 0.35
CA PHE A 23 -3.71 -6.48 0.78
C PHE A 23 -5.06 -6.83 1.41
N ASN A 24 -6.14 -6.18 0.96
CA ASN A 24 -7.48 -6.61 1.33
C ASN A 24 -7.90 -7.81 0.47
N LEU A 25 -7.66 -9.00 0.98
CA LEU A 25 -7.81 -10.27 0.28
C LEU A 25 -9.14 -10.95 0.63
N PRO A 26 -9.72 -11.75 -0.28
CA PRO A 26 -10.82 -12.64 0.07
C PRO A 26 -10.33 -13.73 1.02
N LEU A 27 -11.07 -13.93 2.11
CA LEU A 27 -10.75 -14.92 3.14
C LEU A 27 -11.82 -16.00 3.20
N ASN A 28 -11.44 -17.19 3.66
CA ASN A 28 -12.39 -18.20 4.09
C ASN A 28 -13.07 -17.72 5.38
N LYS A 29 -14.39 -17.71 5.42
CA LYS A 29 -15.15 -17.17 6.57
C LYS A 29 -15.00 -17.98 7.86
N GLU A 30 -14.72 -19.27 7.74
CA GLU A 30 -14.60 -20.18 8.89
C GLU A 30 -13.17 -20.23 9.40
N THR A 31 -12.18 -20.30 8.50
CA THR A 31 -10.77 -20.50 8.86
C THR A 31 -9.94 -19.21 8.85
N LEU A 32 -10.46 -18.14 8.25
CA LEU A 32 -9.73 -16.90 7.97
C LEU A 32 -8.46 -17.13 7.14
N GLU A 33 -8.41 -18.22 6.36
CA GLU A 33 -7.34 -18.48 5.40
C GLU A 33 -7.50 -17.61 4.15
N ILE A 34 -6.37 -17.18 3.57
CA ILE A 34 -6.35 -16.40 2.33
C ILE A 34 -6.77 -17.33 1.18
N LEU A 35 -7.83 -16.96 0.47
CA LEU A 35 -8.35 -17.74 -0.67
C LEU A 35 -7.69 -17.37 -1.99
N ASP A 36 -7.26 -16.12 -2.12
CA ASP A 36 -6.64 -15.57 -3.34
C ASP A 36 -5.58 -14.53 -2.96
N ASP A 37 -4.35 -14.79 -3.39
CA ASP A 37 -3.16 -13.97 -3.14
C ASP A 37 -2.83 -13.02 -4.31
N THR A 38 -3.71 -12.88 -5.30
CA THR A 38 -3.49 -12.09 -6.52
C THR A 38 -3.06 -10.66 -6.20
N ARG A 39 -3.64 -10.00 -5.18
CA ARG A 39 -3.24 -8.63 -4.84
C ARG A 39 -1.84 -8.56 -4.21
N ILE A 40 -1.41 -9.58 -3.48
CA ILE A 40 -0.02 -9.66 -3.01
C ILE A 40 0.91 -9.81 -4.21
N LYS A 41 0.59 -10.73 -5.14
CA LYS A 41 1.36 -10.93 -6.37
C LYS A 41 1.50 -9.66 -7.21
N GLN A 42 0.46 -8.85 -7.27
CA GLN A 42 0.48 -7.57 -8.01
C GLN A 42 1.44 -6.53 -7.40
N ALA A 43 1.69 -6.56 -6.08
CA ALA A 43 2.63 -5.67 -5.42
C ALA A 43 4.09 -6.18 -5.45
N LEU A 44 4.31 -7.46 -5.77
CA LEU A 44 5.66 -8.06 -5.79
C LEU A 44 6.67 -7.31 -6.67
N PRO A 45 6.33 -6.78 -7.86
CA PRO A 45 7.29 -6.02 -8.67
C PRO A 45 7.89 -4.84 -7.91
N THR A 46 7.05 -4.05 -7.22
CA THR A 46 7.49 -2.93 -6.40
C THR A 46 8.35 -3.38 -5.22
N ILE A 47 7.92 -4.41 -4.50
CA ILE A 47 8.63 -4.89 -3.31
C ILE A 47 10.00 -5.47 -3.69
N ARG A 48 10.06 -6.30 -4.75
CA ARG A 48 11.31 -6.88 -5.22
C ARG A 48 12.30 -5.82 -5.69
N GLU A 49 11.84 -4.81 -6.43
CA GLU A 49 12.70 -3.72 -6.86
C GLU A 49 13.29 -2.95 -5.67
N LEU A 50 12.49 -2.66 -4.64
CA LEU A 50 12.95 -2.01 -3.42
C LEU A 50 14.00 -2.89 -2.68
N MET A 51 13.76 -4.20 -2.57
CA MET A 51 14.70 -5.15 -1.97
C MET A 51 16.02 -5.23 -2.75
N GLU A 52 15.95 -5.34 -4.07
CA GLU A 52 17.11 -5.39 -4.98
C GLU A 52 17.95 -4.11 -4.88
N LYS A 53 17.28 -2.95 -4.80
CA LYS A 53 17.91 -1.65 -4.57
C LYS A 53 18.38 -1.42 -3.13
N LYS A 54 18.21 -2.41 -2.22
CA LYS A 54 18.60 -2.35 -0.81
C LYS A 54 17.90 -1.23 -0.02
N ALA A 55 16.65 -0.95 -0.33
CA ALA A 55 15.78 -0.12 0.50
C ALA A 55 15.31 -0.92 1.73
N LYS A 56 15.07 -0.22 2.84
CA LYS A 56 14.40 -0.76 4.03
C LYS A 56 12.90 -0.56 3.84
N THR A 57 12.18 -1.60 3.47
CA THR A 57 10.78 -1.47 3.03
C THR A 57 9.83 -1.67 4.19
N VAL A 58 8.99 -0.68 4.48
CA VAL A 58 7.96 -0.74 5.52
C VAL A 58 6.59 -0.79 4.86
N VAL A 59 5.97 -1.97 4.88
CA VAL A 59 4.70 -2.23 4.21
C VAL A 59 3.54 -1.78 5.10
N LEU A 60 2.70 -0.91 4.54
CA LEU A 60 1.44 -0.45 5.10
C LEU A 60 0.30 -1.09 4.30
N ALA A 61 -0.53 -1.89 4.97
CA ALA A 61 -1.59 -2.69 4.36
C ALA A 61 -2.88 -2.64 5.20
N HIS A 62 -4.02 -3.01 4.60
CA HIS A 62 -5.28 -3.15 5.33
C HIS A 62 -6.00 -4.44 4.95
N GLN A 63 -6.83 -4.95 5.85
CA GLN A 63 -7.71 -6.11 5.64
C GLN A 63 -9.04 -5.88 6.36
N GLY A 64 -10.17 -6.06 5.68
CA GLY A 64 -11.50 -5.87 6.25
C GLY A 64 -11.72 -4.45 6.79
N ARG A 65 -12.74 -4.25 7.63
CA ARG A 65 -13.05 -2.97 8.29
C ARG A 65 -13.48 -3.21 9.73
N PRO A 66 -13.23 -2.30 10.68
CA PRO A 66 -13.68 -2.48 12.06
C PRO A 66 -15.16 -2.92 12.14
N GLY A 67 -15.40 -4.05 12.82
CA GLY A 67 -16.71 -4.67 12.96
C GLY A 67 -17.07 -5.71 11.88
N SER A 68 -16.28 -5.87 10.82
CA SER A 68 -16.46 -6.95 9.84
C SER A 68 -15.73 -8.23 10.27
N TRP A 69 -16.25 -9.38 9.83
CA TRP A 69 -15.68 -10.70 10.19
C TRP A 69 -14.28 -10.92 9.58
N ASP A 70 -13.97 -10.24 8.49
CA ASP A 70 -12.69 -10.28 7.79
C ASP A 70 -11.72 -9.18 8.29
N PHE A 71 -12.03 -8.49 9.39
CA PHE A 71 -11.13 -7.52 10.02
C PHE A 71 -10.13 -8.22 10.94
N ILE A 72 -9.01 -8.61 10.36
CA ILE A 72 -7.98 -9.41 11.03
C ILE A 72 -6.62 -8.72 11.04
N SER A 73 -5.69 -9.31 11.79
CA SER A 73 -4.25 -9.00 11.75
C SER A 73 -3.64 -9.41 10.39
N LEU A 74 -2.47 -8.86 10.07
CA LEU A 74 -1.76 -9.11 8.81
C LEU A 74 -0.62 -10.14 8.91
N ASP A 75 -0.56 -10.90 10.00
CA ASP A 75 0.43 -11.97 10.21
C ASP A 75 0.38 -13.02 9.08
N LYS A 76 -0.82 -13.50 8.73
CA LYS A 76 -1.00 -14.42 7.59
C LYS A 76 -0.59 -13.80 6.25
N HIS A 77 -0.82 -12.50 6.06
CA HIS A 77 -0.41 -11.79 4.85
C HIS A 77 1.11 -11.68 4.76
N ALA A 78 1.79 -11.46 5.89
CA ALA A 78 3.24 -11.45 5.97
C ALA A 78 3.83 -12.83 5.66
N GLU A 79 3.25 -13.91 6.17
CA GLU A 79 3.65 -15.29 5.85
C GLU A 79 3.52 -15.57 4.35
N VAL A 80 2.37 -15.24 3.74
CA VAL A 80 2.16 -15.41 2.31
C VAL A 80 3.14 -14.56 1.49
N LEU A 81 3.35 -13.30 1.89
CA LEU A 81 4.31 -12.43 1.21
C LEU A 81 5.74 -13.00 1.30
N SER A 82 6.16 -13.49 2.47
CA SER A 82 7.47 -14.10 2.67
C SER A 82 7.67 -15.33 1.76
N ASN A 83 6.67 -16.22 1.70
CA ASN A 83 6.69 -17.37 0.80
C ASN A 83 6.80 -16.98 -0.69
N LEU A 84 6.12 -15.91 -1.11
CA LEU A 84 6.16 -15.43 -2.50
C LEU A 84 7.46 -14.69 -2.87
N LEU A 85 8.10 -14.07 -1.88
CA LEU A 85 9.40 -13.42 -2.04
C LEU A 85 10.54 -14.43 -1.99
N GLY A 86 10.37 -15.54 -1.27
CA GLY A 86 11.45 -16.47 -0.95
C GLY A 86 12.42 -15.92 0.10
N GLU A 87 12.03 -14.87 0.81
CA GLU A 87 12.83 -14.12 1.78
C GLU A 87 11.98 -13.76 3.01
N PRO A 88 12.58 -13.57 4.20
CA PRO A 88 11.84 -13.22 5.41
C PRO A 88 11.10 -11.89 5.29
N VAL A 89 9.85 -11.87 5.76
CA VAL A 89 9.09 -10.64 6.01
C VAL A 89 8.86 -10.51 7.51
N PHE A 90 9.36 -9.43 8.09
CA PHE A 90 9.25 -9.18 9.53
C PHE A 90 7.90 -8.56 9.85
N PHE A 91 6.97 -9.39 10.31
CA PHE A 91 5.67 -8.91 10.80
C PHE A 91 5.80 -8.23 12.17
N VAL A 92 5.16 -7.07 12.31
CA VAL A 92 5.08 -6.33 13.56
C VAL A 92 3.62 -6.13 13.94
N ASN A 93 3.21 -6.67 15.08
CA ASN A 93 1.87 -6.47 15.66
C ASN A 93 1.75 -5.08 16.32
N ASP A 94 1.94 -4.05 15.51
CA ASP A 94 1.82 -2.62 15.80
C ASP A 94 1.76 -1.85 14.48
N VAL A 95 1.13 -0.68 14.47
CA VAL A 95 1.01 0.18 13.28
C VAL A 95 1.93 1.39 13.38
N TYR A 96 2.05 2.02 14.54
CA TYR A 96 2.87 3.24 14.71
C TYR A 96 3.30 3.50 16.17
N GLY A 97 3.08 2.54 17.07
CA GLY A 97 3.61 2.57 18.43
C GLY A 97 5.09 2.19 18.50
N GLU A 98 5.57 1.97 19.71
CA GLU A 98 7.00 1.75 19.96
C GLU A 98 7.56 0.50 19.27
N LYS A 99 6.77 -0.58 19.17
CA LYS A 99 7.23 -1.80 18.48
C LYS A 99 7.44 -1.57 16.99
N ALA A 100 6.53 -0.81 16.36
CA ALA A 100 6.68 -0.42 14.96
C ALA A 100 7.93 0.43 14.76
N LYS A 101 8.16 1.43 15.61
CA LYS A 101 9.33 2.31 15.52
C LYS A 101 10.64 1.54 15.69
N GLU A 102 10.72 0.70 16.70
CA GLU A 102 11.91 -0.13 16.98
C GLU A 102 12.23 -1.05 15.80
N ALA A 103 11.22 -1.71 15.23
CA ALA A 103 11.40 -2.59 14.07
C ALA A 103 11.88 -1.81 12.83
N ILE A 104 11.32 -0.63 12.57
CA ILE A 104 11.73 0.21 11.43
C ILE A 104 13.18 0.69 11.58
N VAL A 105 13.56 1.14 12.79
CA VAL A 105 14.93 1.61 13.07
C VAL A 105 15.93 0.46 12.96
N SER A 106 15.55 -0.74 13.38
CA SER A 106 16.40 -1.93 13.38
C SER A 106 16.51 -2.61 12.00
N ALA A 107 15.67 -2.24 11.04
CA ALA A 107 15.67 -2.83 9.71
C ALA A 107 17.01 -2.62 8.99
N GLU A 108 17.50 -3.67 8.36
CA GLU A 108 18.71 -3.67 7.54
C GLU A 108 18.39 -3.41 6.06
N PRO A 109 19.36 -2.94 5.26
CA PRO A 109 19.16 -2.70 3.84
C PRO A 109 18.68 -3.96 3.07
N GLY A 110 17.49 -3.87 2.48
CA GLY A 110 16.83 -4.97 1.78
C GLY A 110 15.75 -5.68 2.61
N ASP A 111 15.63 -5.37 3.91
CA ASP A 111 14.58 -5.94 4.75
C ASP A 111 13.20 -5.45 4.34
N VAL A 112 12.22 -6.32 4.57
CA VAL A 112 10.80 -6.01 4.44
C VAL A 112 10.14 -6.17 5.81
N VAL A 113 9.67 -5.05 6.37
CA VAL A 113 8.91 -4.99 7.61
C VAL A 113 7.43 -4.78 7.25
N MET A 114 6.54 -5.67 7.68
CA MET A 114 5.10 -5.49 7.52
C MET A 114 4.48 -5.06 8.85
N LEU A 115 3.96 -3.83 8.87
CA LEU A 115 3.18 -3.35 10.02
C LEU A 115 1.77 -3.96 9.99
N ASP A 116 1.14 -4.00 11.15
CA ASP A 116 -0.20 -4.55 11.27
C ASP A 116 -1.25 -3.68 10.53
N ASN A 117 -2.47 -4.20 10.45
CA ASN A 117 -3.59 -3.63 9.73
C ASN A 117 -3.81 -2.15 10.09
N VAL A 118 -3.55 -1.25 9.13
CA VAL A 118 -3.62 0.20 9.36
C VAL A 118 -5.02 0.67 9.78
N ARG A 119 -6.08 -0.11 9.51
CA ARG A 119 -7.45 0.18 9.97
C ARG A 119 -7.68 -0.07 11.46
N LYS A 120 -6.69 -0.59 12.18
CA LYS A 120 -6.65 -0.58 13.65
C LYS A 120 -6.40 0.82 14.20
N ALA A 121 -5.81 1.71 13.40
CA ALA A 121 -5.69 3.12 13.72
C ALA A 121 -7.03 3.84 13.52
N PRO A 122 -7.55 4.58 14.53
CA PRO A 122 -8.83 5.28 14.39
C PRO A 122 -8.81 6.32 13.26
N GLU A 123 -7.69 7.00 13.04
CA GLU A 123 -7.54 8.02 11.99
C GLU A 123 -7.62 7.46 10.55
N GLU A 124 -7.35 6.17 10.33
CA GLU A 124 -7.28 5.60 8.98
C GLU A 124 -8.62 5.68 8.24
N MET A 125 -9.73 5.56 8.96
CA MET A 125 -11.07 5.55 8.39
C MET A 125 -11.73 6.93 8.36
N GLU A 126 -11.09 7.96 8.93
CA GLU A 126 -11.62 9.32 8.94
C GLU A 126 -11.57 9.94 7.54
N LYS A 127 -12.65 10.62 7.15
CA LYS A 127 -12.74 11.32 5.86
C LYS A 127 -12.22 12.75 5.99
N LYS A 128 -10.90 12.88 6.06
CA LYS A 128 -10.19 14.15 6.19
C LYS A 128 -9.39 14.50 4.94
N SER A 129 -8.95 15.74 4.82
CA SER A 129 -8.01 16.16 3.77
C SER A 129 -6.62 15.55 4.00
N ALA A 130 -5.74 15.67 3.01
CA ALA A 130 -4.36 15.21 3.14
C ALA A 130 -3.62 16.01 4.22
N GLU A 131 -3.82 17.32 4.29
CA GLU A 131 -3.21 18.23 5.27
C GLU A 131 -3.69 17.97 6.70
N GLU A 132 -4.94 17.54 6.86
CA GLU A 132 -5.48 17.11 8.14
C GLU A 132 -4.89 15.76 8.56
N HIS A 133 -4.83 14.79 7.63
CA HIS A 133 -4.22 13.48 7.88
C HIS A 133 -2.72 13.57 8.15
N ALA A 134 -2.02 14.54 7.57
CA ALA A 134 -0.61 14.80 7.84
C ALA A 134 -0.31 15.11 9.32
N LYS A 135 -1.33 15.53 10.08
CA LYS A 135 -1.26 15.82 11.51
C LYS A 135 -1.75 14.65 12.39
N SER A 136 -2.16 13.53 11.79
CA SER A 136 -2.62 12.34 12.51
C SER A 136 -1.45 11.62 13.18
N LYS A 137 -1.74 10.84 14.23
CA LYS A 137 -0.70 10.14 15.02
C LYS A 137 0.10 9.19 14.16
N MET A 138 -0.54 8.44 13.26
CA MET A 138 0.15 7.55 12.33
C MET A 138 1.21 8.28 11.50
N VAL A 139 0.88 9.44 10.92
CA VAL A 139 1.83 10.20 10.10
C VAL A 139 2.95 10.79 10.94
N ILE A 140 2.61 11.43 12.07
CA ILE A 140 3.60 12.05 12.97
C ILE A 140 4.60 11.01 13.51
N ASN A 141 4.17 9.78 13.78
CA ASN A 141 5.04 8.75 14.34
C ASN A 141 5.88 8.01 13.29
N LEU A 142 5.38 7.85 12.06
CA LEU A 142 6.07 7.09 11.02
C LEU A 142 6.89 7.95 10.06
N ALA A 143 6.44 9.16 9.73
CA ALA A 143 7.13 10.00 8.75
C ALA A 143 8.59 10.34 9.13
N PRO A 144 8.93 10.63 10.41
CA PRO A 144 10.32 10.89 10.80
C PRO A 144 11.26 9.68 10.64
N LEU A 145 10.71 8.48 10.47
CA LEU A 145 11.48 7.24 10.32
C LEU A 145 11.66 6.83 8.85
N ALA A 146 11.15 7.63 7.92
CA ALA A 146 11.12 7.33 6.50
C ALA A 146 11.69 8.45 5.63
N ASP A 147 12.28 8.06 4.50
CA ASP A 147 12.82 8.98 3.50
C ASP A 147 11.86 9.18 2.32
N LEU A 148 11.01 8.18 2.02
CA LEU A 148 10.14 8.16 0.85
C LEU A 148 8.80 7.47 1.17
N PHE A 149 7.72 7.98 0.61
CA PHE A 149 6.42 7.30 0.57
C PHE A 149 6.09 6.81 -0.84
N VAL A 150 5.82 5.51 -0.97
CA VAL A 150 5.44 4.88 -2.23
C VAL A 150 4.00 4.41 -2.10
N ASN A 151 3.11 4.92 -2.96
CA ASN A 151 1.74 4.42 -3.04
C ASN A 151 1.61 3.43 -4.20
N ASP A 152 1.27 2.19 -3.87
CA ASP A 152 1.02 1.11 -4.83
C ASP A 152 -0.38 0.50 -4.67
N ALA A 153 -1.27 1.19 -3.95
CA ALA A 153 -2.60 0.72 -3.59
C ALA A 153 -3.69 1.29 -4.53
N PHE A 154 -3.57 1.04 -5.84
CA PHE A 154 -4.49 1.61 -6.85
C PHE A 154 -5.98 1.36 -6.55
N ALA A 155 -6.34 0.13 -6.18
CA ALA A 155 -7.73 -0.24 -5.86
C ALA A 155 -8.31 0.56 -4.67
N ALA A 156 -7.47 1.13 -3.81
CA ALA A 156 -7.87 1.98 -2.70
C ALA A 156 -7.67 3.49 -2.97
N ALA A 157 -7.03 3.87 -4.08
CA ALA A 157 -6.61 5.25 -4.37
C ALA A 157 -7.78 6.26 -4.44
N HIS A 158 -9.01 5.81 -4.67
CA HIS A 158 -10.22 6.65 -4.64
C HIS A 158 -10.64 7.10 -3.23
N ARG A 159 -9.93 6.67 -2.18
CA ARG A 159 -10.30 6.95 -0.77
C ARG A 159 -9.38 7.96 -0.11
N LYS A 160 -9.97 8.81 0.73
CA LYS A 160 -9.27 9.81 1.55
C LYS A 160 -8.86 9.26 2.92
N GLN A 161 -8.09 8.17 2.94
CA GLN A 161 -7.65 7.50 4.17
C GLN A 161 -6.25 7.97 4.59
N CYS A 162 -5.96 7.95 5.90
CA CYS A 162 -4.71 8.46 6.47
C CYS A 162 -3.47 7.89 5.78
N SER A 163 -3.36 6.56 5.72
CA SER A 163 -2.20 5.86 5.15
C SER A 163 -2.08 5.98 3.62
N LEU A 164 -3.10 6.48 2.92
CA LEU A 164 -3.07 6.70 1.46
C LEU A 164 -2.62 8.11 1.08
N ILE A 165 -3.04 9.12 1.84
CA ILE A 165 -2.87 10.54 1.46
C ILE A 165 -2.16 11.40 2.52
N GLY A 166 -2.04 10.92 3.77
CA GLY A 166 -1.45 11.71 4.85
C GLY A 166 0.05 11.92 4.68
N PHE A 167 0.77 10.89 4.24
CA PHE A 167 2.23 10.95 4.04
C PHE A 167 2.65 11.82 2.87
N THR A 168 1.78 12.00 1.86
CA THR A 168 2.13 12.76 0.64
C THR A 168 2.35 14.24 0.88
N VAL A 169 1.93 14.76 2.04
CA VAL A 169 2.12 16.16 2.44
C VAL A 169 3.49 16.38 3.08
N VAL A 170 4.06 15.35 3.70
CA VAL A 170 5.24 15.46 4.59
C VAL A 170 6.46 14.70 4.08
N LEU A 171 6.30 13.80 3.11
CA LEU A 171 7.37 13.03 2.50
C LEU A 171 7.38 13.21 0.98
N PRO A 172 8.57 13.18 0.34
CA PRO A 172 8.66 12.89 -1.08
C PRO A 172 7.84 11.63 -1.39
N SER A 173 7.10 11.66 -2.50
CA SER A 173 6.14 10.61 -2.82
C SER A 173 6.15 10.24 -4.29
N CYS A 174 5.95 8.95 -4.56
CA CYS A 174 5.87 8.40 -5.90
C CYS A 174 4.84 7.27 -6.01
N ALA A 175 4.47 6.94 -7.25
CA ALA A 175 3.73 5.73 -7.54
C ALA A 175 4.66 4.50 -7.49
N GLY A 176 4.17 3.40 -6.92
CA GLY A 176 4.75 2.08 -7.13
C GLY A 176 4.42 1.55 -8.52
N ARG A 177 4.94 0.37 -8.87
CA ARG A 177 4.83 -0.18 -10.23
C ARG A 177 3.42 -0.61 -10.61
N LEU A 178 2.61 -1.08 -9.66
CA LEU A 178 1.19 -1.36 -9.92
C LEU A 178 0.44 -0.05 -10.17
N LEU A 179 0.59 0.94 -9.29
CA LEU A 179 -0.10 2.23 -9.44
C LEU A 179 0.34 2.96 -10.73
N GLU A 180 1.63 2.98 -11.03
CA GLU A 180 2.18 3.53 -12.27
C GLU A 180 1.54 2.88 -13.50
N LYS A 181 1.53 1.54 -13.56
CA LYS A 181 0.94 0.79 -14.67
C LYS A 181 -0.54 1.14 -14.86
N GLU A 182 -1.32 1.20 -13.79
CA GLU A 182 -2.74 1.53 -13.84
C GLU A 182 -2.97 2.97 -14.30
N LEU A 183 -2.20 3.94 -13.79
CA LEU A 183 -2.28 5.35 -14.20
C LEU A 183 -1.89 5.55 -15.67
N VAL A 184 -0.85 4.87 -16.15
CA VAL A 184 -0.44 4.93 -17.56
C VAL A 184 -1.52 4.31 -18.45
N THR A 185 -2.08 3.17 -18.06
CA THR A 185 -3.11 2.46 -18.83
C THR A 185 -4.39 3.31 -18.92
N LEU A 186 -4.88 3.82 -17.79
CA LEU A 186 -6.04 4.70 -17.75
C LEU A 186 -5.78 6.02 -18.50
N GLY A 187 -4.60 6.60 -18.34
CA GLY A 187 -4.21 7.82 -19.04
C GLY A 187 -4.29 7.67 -20.56
N LYS A 188 -3.81 6.54 -21.11
CA LYS A 188 -3.92 6.21 -22.54
C LYS A 188 -5.38 6.09 -22.99
N LEU A 189 -6.19 5.34 -22.24
CA LEU A 189 -7.61 5.11 -22.55
C LEU A 189 -8.44 6.40 -22.55
N VAL A 190 -8.17 7.32 -21.62
CA VAL A 190 -8.92 8.57 -21.47
C VAL A 190 -8.46 9.64 -22.46
N SER A 191 -7.14 9.78 -22.68
CA SER A 191 -6.61 10.90 -23.47
C SER A 191 -6.60 10.66 -24.98
N ASN A 192 -6.26 9.44 -25.43
CA ASN A 192 -6.20 9.12 -26.86
C ASN A 192 -6.29 7.60 -27.08
N PRO A 193 -7.48 7.00 -26.94
CA PRO A 193 -7.65 5.56 -27.15
C PRO A 193 -7.42 5.19 -28.63
N GLU A 194 -6.72 4.09 -28.87
CA GLU A 194 -6.58 3.51 -30.21
C GLU A 194 -7.96 3.15 -30.78
N LYS A 195 -8.21 3.47 -32.06
CA LYS A 195 -9.53 3.31 -32.69
C LYS A 195 -9.56 2.13 -33.66
N PRO A 196 -10.65 1.34 -33.69
CA PRO A 196 -11.88 1.50 -32.90
C PRO A 196 -11.69 1.09 -31.43
N SER A 197 -12.23 1.88 -30.50
CA SER A 197 -12.23 1.57 -29.07
C SER A 197 -13.64 1.17 -28.65
N VAL A 198 -13.78 -0.02 -28.05
CA VAL A 198 -15.06 -0.54 -27.55
C VAL A 198 -14.97 -0.65 -26.04
N PHE A 199 -15.93 -0.04 -25.33
CA PHE A 199 -16.05 -0.12 -23.87
C PHE A 199 -17.24 -1.00 -23.52
N ILE A 200 -17.03 -2.01 -22.68
CA ILE A 200 -18.06 -2.93 -22.20
C ILE A 200 -18.24 -2.69 -20.71
N PHE A 201 -19.44 -2.26 -20.32
CA PHE A 201 -19.80 -2.05 -18.92
C PHE A 201 -20.82 -3.08 -18.47
N GLY A 202 -20.65 -3.60 -17.26
CA GLY A 202 -21.54 -4.60 -16.66
C GLY A 202 -21.52 -4.52 -15.13
N GLY A 203 -22.20 -5.45 -14.47
CA GLY A 203 -22.33 -5.49 -13.01
C GLY A 203 -23.71 -5.05 -12.50
N ALA A 204 -24.00 -5.36 -11.23
CA ALA A 204 -25.31 -5.14 -10.63
C ALA A 204 -25.55 -3.70 -10.12
N LYS A 205 -24.48 -2.91 -9.97
CA LYS A 205 -24.55 -1.53 -9.48
C LYS A 205 -24.56 -0.55 -10.64
N TYR A 206 -25.75 -0.28 -11.16
CA TYR A 206 -25.95 0.64 -12.26
C TYR A 206 -25.36 2.05 -12.01
N SER A 207 -25.43 2.55 -10.77
CA SER A 207 -24.91 3.86 -10.39
C SER A 207 -23.39 4.02 -10.52
N ASP A 208 -22.64 2.92 -10.51
CA ASP A 208 -21.17 2.97 -10.61
C ASP A 208 -20.71 2.98 -12.08
N VAL A 209 -21.65 2.77 -13.02
CA VAL A 209 -21.41 2.58 -14.46
C VAL A 209 -21.77 3.80 -15.30
N VAL A 210 -22.72 4.62 -14.84
CA VAL A 210 -23.31 5.75 -15.60
C VAL A 210 -22.84 7.10 -15.09
#